data_AF-A0A1K1N851-F1
#
_entry.id   AF-A0A1K1N851-F1
#
_cell.length_a   1.000
_cell.length_b   1.000
_cell.length_c   1.000
_cell.angle_alpha   90.00
_cell.angle_beta   90.00
_cell.angle_gamma   90.00
#
_symmetry.space_group_name_H-M   'P 1'
#
loop_
_entity.id
_entity.type
_entity.pdbx_description
1 polymer ?
#
loop_
_entity_poly.entity_id
_entity_poly.type
_entity_poly.pdbx_seq_one_letter_code
_entity_poly.pdbx_strand_id
1 'polypeptide(L)'
;MKDHGRKLSKVTAFATSLLSAGAMMTSSLPITQLTASADSGDADFSQALALSLYFYDSNMCGTGVDDGPLTWRGNCHVSDASANLNSAVNLGGARSLVDPDGDGKVDVSGGYHDAGDHIKFNLTIGFGMNSLALSDYLNPGAYQKAGCRDHLLYILKNGADYMMKTTFLDSNGDVGAVCYMVSDEGDHSYWGAPEMQNGDRPTYWLTPSSNNSAIVLEMASALAGTAVAFKDSDSAYAAKCTKYAKALYKFGTQHTGNYMQGMGSMYSTDSQYQDEQAMTEGWLYVLGEGSEPSFKLTNNGCYNNQYYDYHLYSWDKVWSGYAALMYKKTGNSRYAEELRFEANNKGGMSEGKYNTCNADWGCTRYNCAVQMEALAAVGNNKDDSLAKGAKYQMNYILGNNPYNKSFLTGYGNSWSAKVHHRAANPGNGNPSDNPTAKYVNYGYLIGGPDASGTFNEVTESYRWTEGALDYNGCFALACAALVNLYGTQGDGAASIVNSASEFKKNYSFGGGSSTPDPKPTYPVATSSVQGNTLTLNWSAVEGAQKYCVAYYSAGKWRILAQGNVLTYTRTKVPAGTYKLVVGAKINGNWDISNINSRAFTVTINK
;
A
#
# COMPACT_ATOMS: atom_id res chain seq x y z
N MET A 1 -44.69 14.93 53.64
CA MET A 1 -44.92 13.50 53.93
C MET A 1 -45.08 12.76 52.62
N LYS A 2 -44.19 11.78 52.37
CA LYS A 2 -44.26 10.62 51.43
C LYS A 2 -44.58 10.95 49.96
N ASP A 3 -43.65 10.93 49.00
CA ASP A 3 -42.60 9.96 48.62
C ASP A 3 -43.15 8.62 48.10
N HIS A 4 -43.16 8.44 46.76
CA HIS A 4 -43.27 7.22 45.95
C HIS A 4 -42.67 7.61 44.57
N GLY A 5 -41.66 6.99 43.96
CA GLY A 5 -41.08 5.66 44.12
C GLY A 5 -40.80 5.11 42.70
N ARG A 6 -39.71 5.55 42.07
CA ARG A 6 -39.27 5.16 40.71
C ARG A 6 -38.53 3.82 40.81
N LYS A 7 -39.07 2.74 40.22
CA LYS A 7 -38.39 1.45 40.13
C LYS A 7 -37.51 1.40 38.87
N LEU A 8 -36.20 1.34 39.06
CA LEU A 8 -35.23 0.81 38.09
C LEU A 8 -35.26 -0.73 38.16
N SER A 9 -35.28 -1.40 37.01
CA SER A 9 -35.01 -2.84 36.91
C SER A 9 -33.54 -3.10 36.59
N LYS A 10 -32.98 -3.98 37.42
CA LYS A 10 -31.60 -4.46 37.56
C LYS A 10 -30.96 -4.95 36.25
N VAL A 11 -29.73 -4.50 36.02
CA VAL A 11 -28.70 -5.20 35.24
C VAL A 11 -28.04 -6.21 36.17
N THR A 12 -28.02 -7.47 35.77
CA THR A 12 -27.35 -8.55 36.50
C THR A 12 -25.92 -8.67 35.95
N ALA A 13 -24.94 -8.26 36.74
CA ALA A 13 -23.54 -8.59 36.54
C ALA A 13 -23.30 -10.04 37.00
N PHE A 14 -22.61 -10.84 36.18
CA PHE A 14 -22.03 -12.11 36.60
C PHE A 14 -20.51 -11.98 36.66
N ALA A 15 -19.95 -12.53 37.74
CA ALA A 15 -18.63 -12.23 38.26
C ALA A 15 -17.61 -13.35 37.98
N THR A 16 -16.35 -12.92 37.85
CA THR A 16 -15.10 -13.54 38.36
C THR A 16 -14.87 -15.06 38.27
N SER A 17 -13.74 -15.42 37.64
CA SER A 17 -12.84 -16.51 38.07
C SER A 17 -11.39 -16.11 37.76
N LEU A 18 -10.65 -15.65 38.78
CA LEU A 18 -9.63 -16.41 39.54
C LEU A 18 -8.23 -16.35 38.93
N LEU A 19 -7.51 -15.31 39.34
CA LEU A 19 -6.05 -15.24 39.38
C LEU A 19 -5.50 -16.37 40.27
N SER A 20 -4.65 -17.22 39.70
CA SER A 20 -3.71 -18.03 40.47
C SER A 20 -2.30 -17.51 40.18
N ALA A 21 -1.77 -16.76 41.15
CA ALA A 21 -0.39 -16.32 41.18
C ALA A 21 0.50 -17.53 41.49
N GLY A 22 1.09 -18.12 40.45
CA GLY A 22 2.23 -19.01 40.58
C GLY A 22 3.51 -18.19 40.61
N ALA A 23 4.11 -18.04 41.79
CA ALA A 23 5.43 -17.44 41.95
C ALA A 23 6.47 -18.29 41.17
N MET A 24 6.85 -17.85 39.97
CA MET A 24 8.05 -18.37 39.32
C MET A 24 9.25 -17.58 39.81
N MET A 25 10.10 -18.26 40.59
CA MET A 25 11.38 -17.74 41.02
C MET A 25 12.23 -17.35 39.81
N THR A 26 12.53 -16.07 39.68
CA THR A 26 13.47 -15.53 38.69
C THR A 26 14.88 -15.97 39.06
N SER A 27 15.36 -17.04 38.43
CA SER A 27 16.81 -17.27 38.34
C SER A 27 17.33 -16.39 37.21
N SER A 28 17.79 -15.19 37.58
CA SER A 28 18.53 -14.31 36.67
C SER A 28 19.87 -14.96 36.35
N LEU A 29 19.94 -15.73 35.27
CA LEU A 29 21.21 -16.10 34.67
C LEU A 29 21.78 -14.85 33.99
N PRO A 30 23.06 -14.50 34.23
CA PRO A 30 23.68 -13.38 33.55
C PRO A 30 23.71 -13.68 32.05
N ILE A 31 23.03 -12.83 31.27
CA ILE A 31 23.09 -12.82 29.81
C ILE A 31 24.55 -12.62 29.45
N THR A 32 25.22 -13.70 29.05
CA THR A 32 26.52 -13.63 28.43
C THR A 32 26.30 -12.95 27.08
N GLN A 33 26.86 -11.75 26.94
CA GLN A 33 26.77 -10.93 25.75
C GLN A 33 27.46 -11.67 24.59
N LEU A 34 26.70 -12.51 23.89
CA LEU A 34 27.11 -13.13 22.64
C LEU A 34 27.16 -11.99 21.61
N THR A 35 28.36 -11.47 21.40
CA THR A 35 28.68 -10.64 20.25
C THR A 35 28.74 -11.56 19.03
N ALA A 36 27.67 -11.58 18.24
CA ALA A 36 27.64 -12.23 16.95
C ALA A 36 27.14 -11.24 15.89
N SER A 37 28.09 -10.81 15.07
CA SER A 37 28.01 -10.22 13.72
C SER A 37 26.60 -10.02 13.14
N ALA A 38 25.99 -8.86 13.42
CA ALA A 38 25.05 -8.27 12.47
C ALA A 38 25.86 -7.93 11.22
N ASP A 39 25.45 -8.42 10.06
CA ASP A 39 26.01 -7.96 8.80
C ASP A 39 25.79 -6.44 8.76
N SER A 40 26.87 -5.68 8.82
CA SER A 40 26.87 -4.23 9.09
C SER A 40 26.38 -3.38 7.91
N GLY A 41 25.62 -3.97 6.99
CA GLY A 41 25.06 -3.33 5.81
C GLY A 41 23.67 -2.76 6.05
N ASP A 42 23.32 -1.73 5.28
CA ASP A 42 21.92 -1.30 5.16
C ASP A 42 21.04 -2.42 4.58
N ALA A 43 19.76 -2.45 4.96
CA ALA A 43 18.82 -3.39 4.38
C ALA A 43 18.66 -3.18 2.86
N ASP A 44 18.49 -4.27 2.12
CA ASP A 44 18.11 -4.26 0.71
C ASP A 44 16.61 -3.96 0.57
N PHE A 45 16.29 -2.67 0.45
CA PHE A 45 14.91 -2.22 0.26
C PHE A 45 14.30 -2.71 -1.06
N SER A 46 15.12 -2.97 -2.10
CA SER A 46 14.62 -3.46 -3.39
C SER A 46 14.12 -4.90 -3.24
N GLN A 47 14.87 -5.76 -2.56
CA GLN A 47 14.43 -7.11 -2.20
C GLN A 47 13.19 -7.07 -1.29
N ALA A 48 13.18 -6.22 -0.26
CA ALA A 48 12.06 -6.11 0.67
C ALA A 48 10.75 -5.67 -0.02
N LEU A 49 10.83 -4.69 -0.92
CA LEU A 49 9.68 -4.22 -1.70
C LEU A 49 9.15 -5.30 -2.64
N ALA A 50 10.03 -6.04 -3.32
CA ALA A 50 9.61 -7.15 -4.18
C ALA A 50 8.99 -8.28 -3.36
N LEU A 51 9.55 -8.59 -2.19
CA LEU A 51 9.06 -9.67 -1.35
C LEU A 51 7.68 -9.37 -0.75
N SER A 52 7.41 -8.12 -0.36
CA SER A 52 6.14 -7.73 0.27
C SER A 52 4.91 -7.92 -0.61
N LEU A 53 5.09 -8.00 -1.93
CA LEU A 53 4.02 -8.25 -2.88
C LEU A 53 3.49 -9.70 -2.80
N TYR A 54 4.33 -10.68 -2.41
CA TYR A 54 3.92 -12.09 -2.32
C TYR A 54 2.90 -12.37 -1.22
N PHE A 55 2.79 -11.48 -0.23
CA PHE A 55 1.71 -11.55 0.74
C PHE A 55 0.32 -11.41 0.07
N TYR A 56 0.18 -10.51 -0.91
CA TYR A 56 -1.08 -10.38 -1.63
C TYR A 56 -1.43 -11.66 -2.39
N ASP A 57 -0.45 -12.34 -3.00
CA ASP A 57 -0.67 -13.66 -3.61
C ASP A 57 -1.14 -14.69 -2.57
N SER A 58 -0.58 -14.63 -1.36
CA SER A 58 -0.97 -15.49 -0.24
C SER A 58 -2.38 -15.25 0.28
N ASN A 59 -3.00 -14.12 -0.10
CA ASN A 59 -4.35 -13.70 0.26
C ASN A 59 -5.34 -13.79 -0.91
N MET A 60 -4.91 -14.18 -2.12
CA MET A 60 -5.83 -14.30 -3.27
C MET A 60 -6.94 -15.31 -3.01
N CYS A 61 -8.14 -15.04 -3.52
CA CYS A 61 -9.33 -15.88 -3.35
C CYS A 61 -10.01 -16.16 -4.70
N GLY A 62 -10.73 -17.29 -4.83
CA GLY A 62 -11.56 -17.61 -5.99
C GLY A 62 -11.01 -18.73 -6.88
N THR A 63 -11.45 -18.72 -8.15
CA THR A 63 -11.27 -19.82 -9.12
C THR A 63 -9.99 -19.73 -9.95
N GLY A 64 -9.19 -18.67 -9.79
CA GLY A 64 -7.93 -18.45 -10.53
C GLY A 64 -6.68 -18.46 -9.66
N VAL A 65 -6.77 -18.90 -8.40
CA VAL A 65 -5.63 -18.88 -7.46
C VAL A 65 -4.59 -19.95 -7.83
N ASP A 66 -5.01 -21.06 -8.42
CA ASP A 66 -4.12 -22.11 -8.93
C ASP A 66 -3.15 -21.59 -10.01
N ASP A 67 -3.48 -20.48 -10.67
CA ASP A 67 -2.64 -19.85 -11.67
C ASP A 67 -1.62 -18.88 -11.05
N GLY A 68 -1.64 -18.64 -9.72
CA GLY A 68 -0.74 -17.71 -9.04
C GLY A 68 0.67 -18.25 -8.78
N PRO A 69 1.58 -17.43 -8.20
CA PRO A 69 2.99 -17.78 -8.03
C PRO A 69 3.29 -18.81 -6.94
N LEU A 70 2.34 -19.09 -6.03
CA LEU A 70 2.59 -19.92 -4.84
C LEU A 70 2.22 -21.39 -5.07
N THR A 71 3.05 -22.31 -4.58
CA THR A 71 2.82 -23.77 -4.68
C THR A 71 1.82 -24.30 -3.66
N TRP A 72 1.56 -23.52 -2.61
CA TRP A 72 0.77 -23.92 -1.44
C TRP A 72 -0.58 -23.21 -1.32
N ARG A 73 -0.85 -22.27 -2.22
CA ARG A 73 -2.18 -21.68 -2.40
C ARG A 73 -2.85 -22.31 -3.62
N GLY A 74 -4.14 -22.54 -3.51
CA GLY A 74 -4.96 -23.00 -4.62
C GLY A 74 -6.33 -22.36 -4.63
N ASN A 75 -7.15 -22.79 -5.58
CA ASN A 75 -8.52 -22.33 -5.71
C ASN A 75 -9.31 -22.53 -4.41
N CYS A 76 -9.91 -21.45 -3.91
CA CYS A 76 -10.63 -21.44 -2.64
C CYS A 76 -11.92 -20.61 -2.76
N HIS A 77 -12.90 -20.93 -1.92
CA HIS A 77 -14.23 -20.30 -1.94
C HIS A 77 -14.83 -20.23 -3.35
N VAL A 78 -14.62 -21.27 -4.15
CA VAL A 78 -15.10 -21.33 -5.54
C VAL A 78 -16.63 -21.25 -5.65
N SER A 79 -17.34 -21.54 -4.55
CA SER A 79 -18.78 -21.33 -4.41
C SER A 79 -19.19 -19.85 -4.53
N ASP A 80 -18.28 -18.90 -4.27
CA ASP A 80 -18.54 -17.47 -4.46
C ASP A 80 -18.81 -17.12 -5.94
N ALA A 81 -18.44 -17.98 -6.90
CA ALA A 81 -18.77 -17.82 -8.32
C ALA A 81 -20.25 -18.10 -8.63
N SER A 82 -21.00 -18.58 -7.63
CA SER A 82 -22.42 -18.89 -7.69
C SER A 82 -23.06 -18.63 -6.32
N ALA A 83 -22.71 -17.51 -5.70
CA ALA A 83 -23.14 -17.16 -4.35
C ALA A 83 -24.66 -17.04 -4.28
N ASN A 84 -25.23 -17.61 -3.22
CA ASN A 84 -26.67 -17.69 -3.01
C ASN A 84 -27.27 -16.33 -2.60
N LEU A 85 -28.18 -15.80 -3.41
CA LEU A 85 -28.84 -14.51 -3.14
C LEU A 85 -30.06 -14.63 -2.22
N ASN A 86 -30.49 -15.83 -1.83
CA ASN A 86 -31.59 -15.98 -0.87
C ASN A 86 -31.18 -15.57 0.54
N SER A 87 -29.89 -15.66 0.86
CA SER A 87 -29.27 -15.17 2.09
C SER A 87 -28.59 -13.81 1.93
N ALA A 88 -28.76 -13.13 0.79
CA ALA A 88 -28.16 -11.82 0.57
C ALA A 88 -28.72 -10.79 1.56
N VAL A 89 -27.81 -10.11 2.27
CA VAL A 89 -28.15 -9.10 3.25
C VAL A 89 -28.22 -7.74 2.55
N ASN A 90 -29.37 -7.07 2.66
CA ASN A 90 -29.60 -5.71 2.14
C ASN A 90 -29.57 -5.54 0.60
N LEU A 91 -29.68 -6.63 -0.17
CA LEU A 91 -29.79 -6.54 -1.63
C LEU A 91 -31.12 -5.89 -2.08
N GLY A 92 -32.23 -6.22 -1.39
CA GLY A 92 -33.52 -5.56 -1.56
C GLY A 92 -33.97 -5.42 -3.02
N GLY A 93 -34.39 -4.20 -3.39
CA GLY A 93 -34.90 -3.87 -4.72
C GLY A 93 -33.86 -3.96 -5.85
N ALA A 94 -32.57 -4.05 -5.53
CA ALA A 94 -31.51 -4.18 -6.53
C ALA A 94 -31.38 -5.60 -7.10
N ARG A 95 -32.18 -6.56 -6.62
CA ARG A 95 -32.10 -7.96 -7.08
C ARG A 95 -32.25 -8.11 -8.58
N SER A 96 -33.19 -7.39 -9.22
CA SER A 96 -33.38 -7.45 -10.68
C SER A 96 -32.16 -6.97 -11.49
N LEU A 97 -31.30 -6.14 -10.89
CA LEU A 97 -30.04 -5.69 -11.50
C LEU A 97 -28.92 -6.71 -11.31
N VAL A 98 -28.87 -7.33 -10.13
CA VAL A 98 -27.80 -8.27 -9.74
C VAL A 98 -28.04 -9.69 -10.27
N ASP A 99 -29.30 -10.08 -10.41
CA ASP A 99 -29.79 -11.42 -10.79
C ASP A 99 -30.84 -11.26 -11.91
N PRO A 100 -30.41 -10.87 -13.14
CA PRO A 100 -31.32 -10.55 -14.23
C PRO A 100 -31.99 -11.77 -14.86
N ASP A 101 -31.41 -12.97 -14.70
CA ASP A 101 -31.98 -14.24 -15.16
C ASP A 101 -32.86 -14.93 -14.09
N GLY A 102 -32.78 -14.47 -12.84
CA GLY A 102 -33.66 -14.90 -11.75
C GLY A 102 -33.34 -16.28 -11.21
N ASP A 103 -32.11 -16.76 -11.41
CA ASP A 103 -31.68 -18.08 -10.92
C ASP A 103 -31.30 -18.06 -9.43
N GLY A 104 -31.24 -16.88 -8.82
CA GLY A 104 -30.97 -16.66 -7.42
C GLY A 104 -29.47 -16.70 -7.07
N LYS A 105 -28.58 -16.56 -8.04
CA LYS A 105 -27.12 -16.62 -7.85
C LYS A 105 -26.41 -15.39 -8.41
N VAL A 106 -25.17 -15.20 -7.96
CA VAL A 106 -24.28 -14.15 -8.46
C VAL A 106 -22.82 -14.57 -8.39
N ASP A 107 -21.99 -14.12 -9.33
CA ASP A 107 -20.54 -14.24 -9.22
C ASP A 107 -19.95 -13.08 -8.41
N VAL A 108 -19.49 -13.40 -7.20
CA VAL A 108 -18.67 -12.53 -6.33
C VAL A 108 -17.33 -13.20 -5.97
N SER A 109 -16.85 -14.11 -6.82
CA SER A 109 -15.55 -14.78 -6.68
C SER A 109 -14.38 -13.86 -7.07
N GLY A 110 -13.19 -14.17 -6.55
CA GLY A 110 -11.99 -13.35 -6.76
C GLY A 110 -11.62 -12.54 -5.52
N GLY A 111 -10.73 -11.57 -5.74
CA GLY A 111 -10.30 -10.62 -4.73
C GLY A 111 -9.30 -11.21 -3.75
N TYR A 112 -9.26 -10.62 -2.56
CA TYR A 112 -8.32 -10.99 -1.50
C TYR A 112 -9.04 -11.21 -0.17
N HIS A 113 -8.57 -12.19 0.59
CA HIS A 113 -8.82 -12.26 2.03
C HIS A 113 -8.14 -11.09 2.71
N ASP A 114 -8.77 -10.57 3.75
CA ASP A 114 -8.35 -9.37 4.46
C ASP A 114 -7.03 -9.50 5.21
N ALA A 115 -6.96 -10.50 6.08
CA ALA A 115 -5.85 -10.70 7.00
C ALA A 115 -5.43 -12.17 7.02
N GLY A 116 -5.43 -12.76 8.22
CA GLY A 116 -5.28 -14.20 8.40
C GLY A 116 -6.59 -14.99 8.41
N ASP A 117 -7.72 -14.30 8.28
CA ASP A 117 -9.06 -14.86 8.08
C ASP A 117 -9.34 -15.05 6.58
N HIS A 118 -10.57 -15.40 6.24
CA HIS A 118 -10.98 -15.56 4.84
C HIS A 118 -12.09 -14.61 4.43
N ILE A 119 -12.40 -13.57 5.20
CA ILE A 119 -13.41 -12.57 4.86
C ILE A 119 -12.87 -11.65 3.76
N LYS A 120 -13.74 -11.24 2.82
CA LYS A 120 -13.39 -10.28 1.78
C LYS A 120 -14.09 -8.95 2.06
N PHE A 121 -13.36 -7.96 2.54
CA PHE A 121 -13.86 -6.59 2.72
C PHE A 121 -13.40 -5.71 1.56
N ASN A 122 -14.34 -5.11 0.82
CA ASN A 122 -13.97 -4.14 -0.22
C ASN A 122 -13.30 -2.88 0.34
N LEU A 123 -13.48 -2.58 1.63
CA LEU A 123 -12.76 -1.50 2.31
C LEU A 123 -11.25 -1.73 2.34
N THR A 124 -10.81 -2.90 2.82
CA THR A 124 -9.38 -3.20 2.97
C THR A 124 -8.73 -3.64 1.67
N ILE A 125 -9.47 -4.31 0.77
CA ILE A 125 -9.03 -4.53 -0.60
C ILE A 125 -8.82 -3.17 -1.28
N GLY A 126 -9.79 -2.26 -1.18
CA GLY A 126 -9.69 -0.89 -1.69
C GLY A 126 -8.45 -0.18 -1.15
N PHE A 127 -8.32 -0.09 0.18
CA PHE A 127 -7.19 0.57 0.82
C PHE A 127 -5.83 -0.03 0.44
N GLY A 128 -5.72 -1.36 0.40
CA GLY A 128 -4.50 -2.05 -0.01
C GLY A 128 -4.11 -1.70 -1.44
N MET A 129 -5.06 -1.75 -2.37
CA MET A 129 -4.80 -1.42 -3.79
C MET A 129 -4.54 0.07 -4.00
N ASN A 130 -5.26 0.95 -3.30
CA ASN A 130 -5.03 2.39 -3.31
C ASN A 130 -3.61 2.73 -2.80
N SER A 131 -3.20 2.12 -1.68
CA SER A 131 -1.86 2.28 -1.11
C SER A 131 -0.76 1.79 -2.06
N LEU A 132 -0.94 0.64 -2.72
CA LEU A 132 0.00 0.12 -3.72
C LEU A 132 0.07 0.99 -4.99
N ALA A 133 -1.05 1.56 -5.44
CA ALA A 133 -1.05 2.50 -6.55
C ALA A 133 -0.39 3.84 -6.16
N LEU A 134 -0.66 4.30 -4.93
CA LEU A 134 -0.07 5.53 -4.38
C LEU A 134 1.45 5.38 -4.21
N SER A 135 1.94 4.24 -3.71
CA SER A 135 3.39 4.00 -3.54
C SER A 135 4.15 4.08 -4.86
N ASP A 136 3.57 3.54 -5.94
CA ASP A 136 4.12 3.62 -7.30
C ASP A 136 4.08 5.05 -7.86
N TYR A 137 2.95 5.73 -7.71
CA TYR A 137 2.79 7.11 -8.20
C TYR A 137 3.73 8.10 -7.49
N LEU A 138 3.88 7.98 -6.17
CA LEU A 138 4.78 8.82 -5.40
C LEU A 138 6.25 8.57 -5.80
N ASN A 139 6.60 7.32 -6.11
CA ASN A 139 7.97 6.85 -6.32
C ASN A 139 8.18 6.23 -7.72
N PRO A 140 8.08 7.03 -8.80
CA PRO A 140 8.16 6.51 -10.16
C PRO A 140 9.51 5.84 -10.39
N GLY A 141 9.48 4.60 -10.91
CA GLY A 141 10.70 3.82 -11.17
C GLY A 141 11.13 2.90 -10.02
N ALA A 142 10.54 3.01 -8.82
CA ALA A 142 10.95 2.21 -7.66
C ALA A 142 10.68 0.71 -7.88
N TYR A 143 9.49 0.35 -8.36
CA TYR A 143 9.12 -1.04 -8.63
C TYR A 143 9.90 -1.65 -9.81
N GLN A 144 10.26 -0.83 -10.81
CA GLN A 144 11.15 -1.24 -11.90
C GLN A 144 12.56 -1.49 -11.37
N LYS A 145 13.09 -0.59 -10.55
CA LYS A 145 14.40 -0.74 -9.90
C LYS A 145 14.47 -1.99 -9.01
N ALA A 146 13.35 -2.32 -8.36
CA ALA A 146 13.21 -3.52 -7.54
C ALA A 146 12.85 -4.78 -8.35
N GLY A 147 12.71 -4.70 -9.68
CA GLY A 147 12.42 -5.87 -10.52
C GLY A 147 11.03 -6.47 -10.31
N CYS A 148 10.07 -5.75 -9.71
CA CYS A 148 8.76 -6.27 -9.31
C CYS A 148 7.57 -5.48 -9.88
N ARG A 149 7.78 -4.67 -10.93
CA ARG A 149 6.70 -3.88 -11.55
C ARG A 149 5.55 -4.73 -12.09
N ASP A 150 5.86 -5.83 -12.78
CA ASP A 150 4.82 -6.70 -13.35
C ASP A 150 4.00 -7.39 -12.25
N HIS A 151 4.65 -7.75 -11.15
CA HIS A 151 3.99 -8.31 -9.97
C HIS A 151 3.04 -7.30 -9.33
N LEU A 152 3.47 -6.04 -9.18
CA LEU A 152 2.59 -4.97 -8.70
C LEU A 152 1.37 -4.79 -9.60
N LEU A 153 1.56 -4.75 -10.92
CA LEU A 153 0.45 -4.62 -11.87
C LEU A 153 -0.50 -5.82 -11.80
N TYR A 154 0.04 -7.04 -11.67
CA TYR A 154 -0.75 -8.25 -11.46
C TYR A 154 -1.64 -8.15 -10.21
N ILE A 155 -1.10 -7.68 -9.08
CA ILE A 155 -1.86 -7.49 -7.84
C ILE A 155 -2.95 -6.42 -8.00
N LEU A 156 -2.59 -5.24 -8.50
CA LEU A 156 -3.55 -4.15 -8.74
C LEU A 156 -4.69 -4.59 -9.65
N LYS A 157 -4.38 -5.37 -10.70
CA LYS A 157 -5.38 -5.89 -11.63
C LYS A 157 -6.37 -6.83 -10.94
N ASN A 158 -5.88 -7.79 -10.15
CA ASN A 158 -6.73 -8.72 -9.42
C ASN A 158 -7.70 -8.02 -8.46
N GLY A 159 -7.22 -7.02 -7.71
CA GLY A 159 -8.06 -6.22 -6.82
C GLY A 159 -9.09 -5.37 -7.59
N ALA A 160 -8.67 -4.71 -8.66
CA ALA A 160 -9.54 -3.90 -9.50
C ALA A 160 -10.63 -4.72 -10.22
N ASP A 161 -10.28 -5.89 -10.76
CA ASP A 161 -11.24 -6.80 -11.39
C ASP A 161 -12.29 -7.28 -10.39
N TYR A 162 -11.89 -7.58 -9.15
CA TYR A 162 -12.82 -7.93 -8.08
C TYR A 162 -13.77 -6.77 -7.73
N MET A 163 -13.24 -5.58 -7.46
CA MET A 163 -14.06 -4.41 -7.13
C MET A 163 -15.06 -4.07 -8.24
N MET A 164 -14.64 -4.16 -9.51
CA MET A 164 -15.53 -3.98 -10.67
C MET A 164 -16.59 -5.08 -10.76
N LYS A 165 -16.21 -6.35 -10.51
CA LYS A 165 -17.15 -7.49 -10.50
C LYS A 165 -18.22 -7.33 -9.42
N THR A 166 -17.85 -6.82 -8.24
CA THR A 166 -18.78 -6.59 -7.13
C THR A 166 -19.55 -5.27 -7.23
N THR A 167 -19.37 -4.49 -8.31
CA THR A 167 -20.06 -3.22 -8.55
C THR A 167 -21.04 -3.36 -9.72
N PHE A 168 -22.34 -3.26 -9.44
CA PHE A 168 -23.39 -3.47 -10.43
C PHE A 168 -23.90 -2.13 -10.95
N LEU A 169 -23.69 -1.90 -12.24
CA LEU A 169 -24.12 -0.69 -12.94
C LEU A 169 -25.45 -0.93 -13.66
N ASP A 170 -26.37 0.03 -13.58
CA ASP A 170 -27.61 0.05 -14.35
C ASP A 170 -27.37 0.38 -15.84
N SER A 171 -28.44 0.45 -16.63
CA SER A 171 -28.36 0.78 -18.05
C SER A 171 -27.83 2.18 -18.36
N ASN A 172 -27.85 3.10 -17.38
CA ASN A 172 -27.30 4.45 -17.49
C ASN A 172 -25.81 4.49 -17.11
N GLY A 173 -25.26 3.39 -16.59
CA GLY A 173 -23.91 3.32 -16.07
C GLY A 173 -23.77 3.81 -14.63
N ASP A 174 -24.89 3.98 -13.92
CA ASP A 174 -24.92 4.38 -12.52
C ASP A 174 -24.91 3.15 -11.60
N VAL A 175 -24.27 3.25 -10.43
CA VAL A 175 -24.22 2.13 -9.47
C VAL A 175 -25.60 1.91 -8.86
N GLY A 176 -26.16 0.72 -9.06
CA GLY A 176 -27.41 0.30 -8.43
C GLY A 176 -27.19 -0.55 -7.17
N ALA A 177 -26.09 -1.30 -7.10
CA ALA A 177 -25.69 -2.05 -5.92
C ALA A 177 -24.19 -2.35 -5.90
N VAL A 178 -23.63 -2.51 -4.68
CA VAL A 178 -22.26 -2.97 -4.47
C VAL A 178 -22.26 -4.11 -3.46
N CYS A 179 -21.72 -5.27 -3.81
CA CYS A 179 -21.42 -6.30 -2.82
C CYS A 179 -20.12 -5.91 -2.11
N TYR A 180 -20.23 -5.32 -0.92
CA TYR A 180 -19.07 -4.75 -0.23
C TYR A 180 -18.35 -5.75 0.67
N MET A 181 -18.99 -6.87 0.98
CA MET A 181 -18.45 -7.89 1.86
C MET A 181 -19.00 -9.28 1.53
N VAL A 182 -18.13 -10.29 1.58
CA VAL A 182 -18.47 -11.71 1.38
C VAL A 182 -17.93 -12.53 2.56
N SER A 183 -18.81 -13.31 3.18
CA SER A 183 -18.70 -13.91 4.52
C SER A 183 -19.02 -12.93 5.66
N ASP A 184 -18.87 -13.40 6.90
CA ASP A 184 -19.15 -12.68 8.15
C ASP A 184 -18.21 -13.11 9.29
N GLU A 185 -18.41 -12.56 10.49
CA GLU A 185 -17.64 -12.89 11.70
C GLU A 185 -17.65 -14.40 12.03
N GLY A 186 -18.64 -15.16 11.52
CA GLY A 186 -18.66 -16.62 11.63
C GLY A 186 -17.45 -17.30 10.99
N ASP A 187 -16.81 -16.66 10.00
CA ASP A 187 -15.55 -17.12 9.40
C ASP A 187 -14.46 -17.36 10.45
N HIS A 188 -14.42 -16.54 11.51
CA HIS A 188 -13.37 -16.60 12.52
C HIS A 188 -13.44 -17.87 13.37
N SER A 189 -14.57 -18.58 13.36
CA SER A 189 -14.73 -19.90 14.00
C SER A 189 -14.05 -21.04 13.23
N TYR A 190 -13.67 -20.81 11.97
CA TYR A 190 -12.93 -21.76 11.16
C TYR A 190 -11.43 -21.49 11.27
N TRP A 191 -10.62 -22.52 11.55
CA TRP A 191 -9.17 -22.44 11.47
C TRP A 191 -8.63 -23.59 10.63
N GLY A 192 -8.34 -23.33 9.37
CA GLY A 192 -7.86 -24.30 8.39
C GLY A 192 -7.56 -23.64 7.04
N ALA A 193 -7.14 -24.43 6.05
CA ALA A 193 -6.82 -23.91 4.72
C ALA A 193 -8.09 -23.40 4.00
N PRO A 194 -8.06 -22.24 3.33
CA PRO A 194 -9.24 -21.70 2.65
C PRO A 194 -9.77 -22.62 1.54
N GLU A 195 -8.90 -23.42 0.92
CA GLU A 195 -9.24 -24.43 -0.09
C GLU A 195 -10.15 -25.54 0.48
N MET A 196 -10.18 -25.71 1.80
CA MET A 196 -10.98 -26.72 2.51
C MET A 196 -12.23 -26.12 3.18
N GLN A 197 -12.39 -24.80 3.15
CA GLN A 197 -13.56 -24.12 3.72
C GLN A 197 -14.71 -24.15 2.71
N ASN A 198 -15.61 -25.10 2.93
CA ASN A 198 -16.79 -25.31 2.08
C ASN A 198 -18.04 -24.71 2.72
N GLY A 199 -18.98 -24.26 1.89
CA GLY A 199 -20.28 -23.76 2.32
C GLY A 199 -20.69 -22.49 1.61
N ASP A 200 -21.95 -22.11 1.82
CA ASP A 200 -22.47 -20.81 1.40
C ASP A 200 -21.87 -19.74 2.31
N ARG A 201 -21.30 -18.70 1.70
CA ARG A 201 -20.79 -17.51 2.40
C ARG A 201 -21.78 -16.36 2.15
N PRO A 202 -22.33 -15.71 3.20
CA PRO A 202 -23.30 -14.63 3.03
C PRO A 202 -22.69 -13.44 2.26
N THR A 203 -23.53 -12.75 1.49
CA THR A 203 -23.15 -11.55 0.75
C THR A 203 -23.87 -10.34 1.32
N TYR A 204 -23.13 -9.25 1.52
CA TYR A 204 -23.65 -7.99 2.07
C TYR A 204 -23.59 -6.89 1.02
N TRP A 205 -24.67 -6.13 0.93
CA TRP A 205 -24.91 -5.22 -0.19
C TRP A 205 -25.10 -3.78 0.27
N LEU A 206 -24.50 -2.85 -0.47
CA LEU A 206 -24.80 -1.41 -0.41
C LEU A 206 -25.75 -1.07 -1.54
N THR A 207 -26.74 -0.24 -1.24
CA THR A 207 -27.76 0.24 -2.19
C THR A 207 -27.97 1.75 -1.97
N PRO A 208 -28.65 2.47 -2.89
CA PRO A 208 -28.91 3.91 -2.73
C PRO A 208 -29.56 4.30 -1.40
N SER A 209 -30.36 3.41 -0.79
CA SER A 209 -31.03 3.64 0.50
C SER A 209 -30.19 3.24 1.72
N SER A 210 -29.12 2.50 1.53
CA SER A 210 -28.30 1.93 2.60
C SER A 210 -26.87 1.76 2.10
N ASN A 211 -26.16 2.89 2.05
CA ASN A 211 -24.80 2.97 1.55
C ASN A 211 -23.78 3.17 2.67
N ASN A 212 -22.51 2.91 2.37
CA ASN A 212 -21.35 3.34 3.11
C ASN A 212 -20.43 4.12 2.18
N SER A 213 -20.36 5.44 2.36
CA SER A 213 -19.59 6.33 1.49
C SER A 213 -18.09 6.09 1.58
N ALA A 214 -17.54 5.81 2.76
CA ALA A 214 -16.11 5.55 2.94
C ALA A 214 -15.69 4.33 2.09
N ILE A 215 -16.45 3.22 2.18
CA ILE A 215 -16.14 2.00 1.43
C ILE A 215 -16.17 2.23 -0.09
N VAL A 216 -17.24 2.83 -0.62
CA VAL A 216 -17.37 2.97 -2.09
C VAL A 216 -16.40 4.02 -2.65
N LEU A 217 -16.03 5.03 -1.86
CA LEU A 217 -15.02 6.03 -2.26
C LEU A 217 -13.59 5.48 -2.13
N GLU A 218 -13.32 4.59 -1.18
CA GLU A 218 -12.05 3.86 -1.12
C GLU A 218 -11.90 2.92 -2.34
N MET A 219 -12.97 2.19 -2.71
CA MET A 219 -13.00 1.42 -3.96
C MET A 219 -12.77 2.31 -5.19
N ALA A 220 -13.39 3.50 -5.23
CA ALA A 220 -13.19 4.45 -6.32
C ALA A 220 -11.74 4.94 -6.40
N SER A 221 -11.12 5.24 -5.26
CA SER A 221 -9.71 5.63 -5.15
C SER A 221 -8.79 4.52 -5.65
N ALA A 222 -9.01 3.29 -5.23
CA ALA A 222 -8.25 2.12 -5.67
C ALA A 222 -8.32 1.89 -7.18
N LEU A 223 -9.51 2.00 -7.77
CA LEU A 223 -9.71 1.85 -9.21
C LEU A 223 -9.07 3.00 -9.99
N ALA A 224 -9.19 4.25 -9.51
CA ALA A 224 -8.56 5.39 -10.16
C ALA A 224 -7.02 5.34 -10.06
N GLY A 225 -6.46 4.96 -8.91
CA GLY A 225 -5.03 4.71 -8.74
C GLY A 225 -4.53 3.58 -9.65
N THR A 226 -5.28 2.48 -9.74
CA THR A 226 -4.99 1.39 -10.69
C THR A 226 -4.99 1.89 -12.14
N ALA A 227 -5.97 2.73 -12.52
CA ALA A 227 -5.98 3.33 -13.85
C ALA A 227 -4.71 4.15 -14.12
N VAL A 228 -4.18 4.89 -13.14
CA VAL A 228 -2.91 5.62 -13.27
C VAL A 228 -1.73 4.66 -13.51
N ALA A 229 -1.68 3.52 -12.81
CA ALA A 229 -0.61 2.54 -12.96
C ALA A 229 -0.60 1.86 -14.34
N PHE A 230 -1.79 1.68 -14.94
CA PHE A 230 -1.98 1.01 -16.23
C PHE A 230 -2.05 1.94 -17.44
N LYS A 231 -2.23 3.26 -17.26
CA LYS A 231 -2.53 4.19 -18.38
C LYS A 231 -1.55 4.11 -19.57
N ASP A 232 -0.28 3.82 -19.30
CA ASP A 232 0.79 3.79 -20.30
C ASP A 232 1.02 2.38 -20.88
N SER A 233 0.63 1.31 -20.17
CA SER A 233 0.82 -0.09 -20.59
C SER A 233 -0.46 -0.74 -21.14
N ASP A 234 -1.63 -0.36 -20.63
CA ASP A 234 -2.96 -0.79 -21.07
C ASP A 234 -3.98 0.33 -20.85
N SER A 235 -4.04 1.27 -21.80
CA SER A 235 -4.95 2.42 -21.73
C SER A 235 -6.43 2.01 -21.78
N ALA A 236 -6.76 0.86 -22.38
CA ALA A 236 -8.13 0.37 -22.45
C ALA A 236 -8.59 -0.14 -21.08
N TYR A 237 -7.74 -0.89 -20.38
CA TYR A 237 -8.01 -1.29 -19.00
C TYR A 237 -8.03 -0.10 -18.05
N ALA A 238 -7.11 0.86 -18.21
CA ALA A 238 -7.13 2.10 -17.44
C ALA A 238 -8.46 2.85 -17.60
N ALA A 239 -8.96 3.00 -18.83
CA ALA A 239 -10.25 3.63 -19.09
C ALA A 239 -11.43 2.84 -18.46
N LYS A 240 -11.36 1.51 -18.45
CA LYS A 240 -12.35 0.66 -17.77
C LYS A 240 -12.35 0.93 -16.26
N CYS A 241 -11.19 0.95 -15.62
CA CYS A 241 -11.05 1.29 -14.20
C CYS A 241 -11.57 2.71 -13.90
N THR A 242 -11.21 3.70 -14.72
CA THR A 242 -11.70 5.09 -14.60
C THR A 242 -13.23 5.17 -14.69
N LYS A 243 -13.86 4.41 -15.59
CA LYS A 243 -15.33 4.35 -15.71
C LYS A 243 -15.98 3.95 -14.38
N TYR A 244 -15.52 2.85 -13.79
CA TYR A 244 -16.07 2.37 -12.52
C TYR A 244 -15.74 3.30 -11.35
N ALA A 245 -14.52 3.87 -11.31
CA ALA A 245 -14.15 4.86 -10.30
C ALA A 245 -15.10 6.08 -10.31
N LYS A 246 -15.44 6.61 -11.48
CA LYS A 246 -16.40 7.71 -11.61
C LYS A 246 -17.82 7.32 -11.18
N ALA A 247 -18.27 6.11 -11.53
CA ALA A 247 -19.57 5.62 -11.13
C ALA A 247 -19.69 5.48 -9.60
N LEU A 248 -18.67 4.90 -8.96
CA LEU A 248 -18.58 4.78 -7.51
C LEU A 248 -18.44 6.13 -6.80
N TYR A 249 -17.64 7.06 -7.36
CA TYR A 249 -17.55 8.43 -6.86
C TYR A 249 -18.91 9.14 -6.87
N LYS A 250 -19.64 9.06 -7.99
CA LYS A 250 -21.00 9.60 -8.11
C LYS A 250 -21.93 8.96 -7.07
N PHE A 251 -21.89 7.64 -6.93
CA PHE A 251 -22.72 6.91 -5.97
C PHE A 251 -22.42 7.31 -4.52
N GLY A 252 -21.15 7.32 -4.12
CA GLY A 252 -20.71 7.63 -2.75
C GLY A 252 -20.99 9.07 -2.32
N THR A 253 -21.01 10.01 -3.27
CA THR A 253 -21.31 11.43 -3.02
C THR A 253 -22.80 11.79 -3.13
N GLN A 254 -23.59 11.04 -3.91
CA GLN A 254 -25.04 11.27 -4.03
C GLN A 254 -25.86 10.52 -2.99
N HIS A 255 -25.40 9.35 -2.56
CA HIS A 255 -26.07 8.49 -1.59
C HIS A 255 -25.21 8.35 -0.34
N THR A 256 -25.07 9.44 0.42
CA THR A 256 -24.15 9.45 1.57
C THR A 256 -24.66 8.57 2.70
N GLY A 257 -23.80 7.72 3.29
CA GLY A 257 -24.19 6.86 4.40
C GLY A 257 -23.01 6.18 5.10
N ASN A 258 -23.30 5.46 6.18
CA ASN A 258 -22.33 4.69 6.98
C ASN A 258 -22.90 3.32 7.38
N TYR A 259 -23.48 2.59 6.41
CA TYR A 259 -24.06 1.27 6.64
C TYR A 259 -22.96 0.20 6.80
N MET A 260 -23.03 -0.63 7.85
CA MET A 260 -21.92 -1.53 8.25
C MET A 260 -22.39 -2.92 8.69
N GLN A 261 -23.54 -3.39 8.20
CA GLN A 261 -24.05 -4.70 8.65
C GLN A 261 -23.06 -5.83 8.31
N GLY A 262 -22.88 -6.81 9.17
CA GLY A 262 -21.93 -7.91 8.95
C GLY A 262 -20.47 -7.59 9.26
N MET A 263 -20.05 -6.31 9.31
CA MET A 263 -18.66 -5.94 9.61
C MET A 263 -18.26 -6.14 11.08
N GLY A 264 -19.22 -6.39 11.98
CA GLY A 264 -18.95 -6.58 13.41
C GLY A 264 -18.18 -5.40 14.00
N SER A 265 -17.22 -5.68 14.89
CA SER A 265 -16.24 -4.71 15.38
C SER A 265 -14.93 -4.70 14.58
N MET A 266 -14.87 -5.39 13.43
CA MET A 266 -13.62 -5.60 12.68
C MET A 266 -13.17 -4.31 11.99
N TYR A 267 -14.01 -3.79 11.08
CA TYR A 267 -13.72 -2.63 10.24
C TYR A 267 -14.82 -1.56 10.32
N SER A 268 -15.20 -1.16 11.54
CA SER A 268 -16.17 -0.08 11.73
C SER A 268 -15.62 1.23 11.18
N THR A 269 -16.31 1.81 10.20
CA THR A 269 -15.94 3.12 9.65
C THR A 269 -16.53 4.25 10.48
N ASP A 270 -15.75 5.29 10.68
CA ASP A 270 -16.29 6.56 11.16
C ASP A 270 -17.28 7.11 10.11
N SER A 271 -18.31 7.86 10.53
CA SER A 271 -19.25 8.50 9.58
C SER A 271 -18.64 9.69 8.83
N GLN A 272 -17.32 9.72 8.69
CA GLN A 272 -16.52 10.71 7.96
C GLN A 272 -15.92 10.02 6.74
N TYR A 273 -16.43 10.36 5.54
CA TYR A 273 -16.01 9.81 4.25
C TYR A 273 -15.26 10.83 3.39
N GLN A 274 -15.08 12.04 3.92
CA GLN A 274 -14.60 13.20 3.15
C GLN A 274 -13.13 13.06 2.74
N ASP A 275 -12.35 12.30 3.50
CA ASP A 275 -11.00 11.90 3.16
C ASP A 275 -10.99 10.98 1.94
N GLU A 276 -11.82 9.94 1.90
CA GLU A 276 -11.93 9.07 0.72
C GLU A 276 -12.48 9.84 -0.48
N GLN A 277 -13.38 10.79 -0.26
CA GLN A 277 -13.85 11.71 -1.31
C GLN A 277 -12.68 12.55 -1.85
N ALA A 278 -11.90 13.17 -0.96
CA ALA A 278 -10.75 13.98 -1.33
C ALA A 278 -9.70 13.17 -2.10
N MET A 279 -9.41 11.95 -1.63
CA MET A 279 -8.51 11.01 -2.29
C MET A 279 -9.03 10.65 -3.69
N THR A 280 -10.31 10.31 -3.83
CA THR A 280 -10.92 9.97 -5.13
C THR A 280 -10.84 11.14 -6.11
N GLU A 281 -11.20 12.35 -5.66
CA GLU A 281 -11.08 13.57 -6.46
C GLU A 281 -9.63 13.83 -6.87
N GLY A 282 -8.68 13.61 -5.95
CA GLY A 282 -7.25 13.70 -6.21
C GLY A 282 -6.80 12.77 -7.32
N TRP A 283 -7.20 11.50 -7.28
CA TRP A 283 -6.87 10.53 -8.33
C TRP A 283 -7.50 10.87 -9.68
N LEU A 284 -8.77 11.28 -9.69
CA LEU A 284 -9.42 11.73 -10.92
C LEU A 284 -8.74 12.98 -11.50
N TYR A 285 -8.26 13.89 -10.64
CA TYR A 285 -7.45 15.04 -11.05
C TYR A 285 -6.07 14.62 -11.60
N VAL A 286 -5.44 13.60 -11.03
CA VAL A 286 -4.19 13.02 -11.56
C VAL A 286 -4.41 12.49 -12.98
N LEU A 287 -5.51 11.77 -13.22
CA LEU A 287 -5.91 11.21 -14.52
C LEU A 287 -6.32 12.28 -15.55
N GLY A 288 -6.61 13.51 -15.13
CA GLY A 288 -7.19 14.54 -16.00
C GLY A 288 -8.69 14.32 -16.28
N GLU A 289 -9.33 13.53 -15.43
CA GLU A 289 -10.70 13.05 -15.56
C GLU A 289 -11.64 13.69 -14.52
N GLY A 290 -11.11 14.65 -13.75
CA GLY A 290 -11.80 15.47 -12.76
C GLY A 290 -11.15 16.85 -12.64
N SER A 291 -11.83 17.76 -11.94
CA SER A 291 -11.29 19.07 -11.59
C SER A 291 -10.32 18.99 -10.41
N GLU A 292 -9.67 20.09 -10.08
CA GLU A 292 -8.92 20.19 -8.82
C GLU A 292 -9.82 19.82 -7.64
N PRO A 293 -9.35 19.01 -6.66
CA PRO A 293 -10.20 18.52 -5.57
C PRO A 293 -10.81 19.64 -4.73
N SER A 294 -12.01 19.38 -4.21
CA SER A 294 -12.82 20.30 -3.42
C SER A 294 -12.29 20.52 -2.00
N PHE A 295 -11.41 19.65 -1.50
CA PHE A 295 -10.83 19.70 -0.15
C PHE A 295 -9.46 20.40 -0.17
N LYS A 296 -9.41 21.64 0.33
CA LYS A 296 -8.18 22.44 0.40
C LYS A 296 -7.64 22.45 1.82
N LEU A 297 -6.33 22.29 1.96
CA LEU A 297 -5.68 22.45 3.25
C LEU A 297 -5.75 23.92 3.68
N THR A 298 -6.47 24.21 4.77
CA THR A 298 -6.61 25.57 5.30
C THR A 298 -5.67 25.82 6.47
N ASN A 299 -5.44 24.80 7.30
CA ASN A 299 -4.45 24.77 8.39
C ASN A 299 -3.82 23.38 8.47
N ASN A 300 -2.75 23.22 9.26
CA ASN A 300 -2.18 21.89 9.43
C ASN A 300 -3.21 20.96 10.10
N GLY A 301 -3.37 19.74 9.59
CA GLY A 301 -4.38 18.79 10.00
C GLY A 301 -5.82 19.24 9.72
N CYS A 302 -6.05 20.22 8.83
CA CYS A 302 -7.38 20.79 8.62
C CYS A 302 -7.68 21.16 7.17
N TYR A 303 -8.76 20.59 6.65
CA TYR A 303 -9.27 20.80 5.30
C TYR A 303 -10.58 21.58 5.34
N ASN A 304 -10.69 22.61 4.49
CA ASN A 304 -11.85 23.49 4.36
C ASN A 304 -12.33 24.12 5.69
N ASN A 305 -11.45 24.28 6.69
CA ASN A 305 -11.80 24.73 8.06
C ASN A 305 -12.87 23.86 8.76
N GLN A 306 -13.07 22.62 8.32
CA GLN A 306 -14.17 21.78 8.78
C GLN A 306 -13.72 20.34 9.08
N TYR A 307 -12.84 19.78 8.26
CA TYR A 307 -12.45 18.38 8.34
C TYR A 307 -11.06 18.28 8.91
N TYR A 308 -10.91 17.55 10.02
CA TYR A 308 -9.67 17.46 10.76
C TYR A 308 -9.02 16.09 10.55
N ASP A 309 -7.71 16.08 10.29
CA ASP A 309 -6.90 14.88 10.35
C ASP A 309 -6.43 14.67 11.79
N TYR A 310 -7.14 13.82 12.52
CA TYR A 310 -6.82 13.50 13.91
C TYR A 310 -6.14 12.12 14.05
N HIS A 311 -5.97 11.37 12.95
CA HIS A 311 -5.54 9.98 13.01
C HIS A 311 -4.31 9.71 12.15
N LEU A 312 -3.85 8.47 12.15
CA LEU A 312 -2.75 8.00 11.29
C LEU A 312 -3.33 7.54 9.96
N TYR A 313 -2.55 7.61 8.88
CA TYR A 313 -2.96 7.02 7.60
C TYR A 313 -3.29 5.53 7.77
N SER A 314 -4.54 5.18 7.45
CA SER A 314 -5.10 3.84 7.63
C SER A 314 -6.31 3.63 6.73
N TRP A 315 -6.85 2.40 6.74
CA TRP A 315 -8.08 2.03 6.03
C TRP A 315 -9.32 2.87 6.40
N ASP A 316 -9.31 3.57 7.54
CA ASP A 316 -10.41 4.45 7.96
C ASP A 316 -10.09 5.94 7.76
N LYS A 317 -8.82 6.31 7.59
CA LYS A 317 -8.37 7.70 7.56
C LYS A 317 -7.28 7.92 6.52
N VAL A 318 -7.62 8.54 5.38
CA VAL A 318 -6.70 8.65 4.21
C VAL A 318 -6.17 10.06 3.91
N TRP A 319 -6.39 11.04 4.80
CA TRP A 319 -5.96 12.45 4.63
C TRP A 319 -4.48 12.61 4.29
N SER A 320 -3.59 11.96 5.03
CA SER A 320 -2.14 12.05 4.77
C SER A 320 -1.74 11.47 3.41
N GLY A 321 -2.42 10.41 2.93
CA GLY A 321 -2.24 9.92 1.56
C GLY A 321 -2.72 10.94 0.51
N TYR A 322 -3.84 11.60 0.76
CA TYR A 322 -4.35 12.68 -0.10
C TYR A 322 -3.36 13.87 -0.15
N ALA A 323 -2.80 14.28 0.99
CA ALA A 323 -1.76 15.32 1.03
C ALA A 323 -0.52 14.92 0.22
N ALA A 324 -0.06 13.68 0.33
CA ALA A 324 1.07 13.17 -0.47
C ALA A 324 0.76 13.18 -1.97
N LEU A 325 -0.42 12.70 -2.37
CA LEU A 325 -0.90 12.70 -3.75
C LEU A 325 -0.92 14.12 -4.32
N MET A 326 -1.50 15.06 -3.58
CA MET A 326 -1.63 16.45 -4.00
C MET A 326 -0.29 17.18 -4.03
N TYR A 327 0.60 16.92 -3.07
CA TYR A 327 1.95 17.45 -3.13
C TYR A 327 2.67 16.98 -4.41
N LYS A 328 2.61 15.67 -4.70
CA LYS A 328 3.22 15.09 -5.90
C LYS A 328 2.63 15.69 -7.18
N LYS A 329 1.31 15.84 -7.27
CA LYS A 329 0.62 16.36 -8.46
C LYS A 329 0.84 17.85 -8.69
N THR A 330 0.87 18.66 -7.62
CA THR A 330 0.81 20.12 -7.72
C THR A 330 2.13 20.83 -7.41
N GLY A 331 3.02 20.19 -6.64
CA GLY A 331 4.21 20.83 -6.09
C GLY A 331 3.91 21.90 -5.04
N ASN A 332 2.66 22.02 -4.57
CA ASN A 332 2.29 23.00 -3.54
C ASN A 332 2.92 22.61 -2.19
N SER A 333 3.87 23.43 -1.73
CA SER A 333 4.64 23.18 -0.50
C SER A 333 3.77 23.10 0.75
N ARG A 334 2.55 23.64 0.72
CA ARG A 334 1.63 23.58 1.84
C ARG A 334 1.26 22.14 2.22
N TYR A 335 1.19 21.23 1.24
CA TYR A 335 0.99 19.80 1.51
C TYR A 335 2.26 19.12 2.03
N ALA A 336 3.46 19.57 1.65
CA ALA A 336 4.70 19.06 2.23
C ALA A 336 4.88 19.50 3.69
N GLU A 337 4.46 20.73 4.02
CA GLU A 337 4.40 21.24 5.39
C GLU A 337 3.42 20.43 6.25
N GLU A 338 2.28 20.05 5.69
CA GLU A 338 1.30 19.17 6.33
C GLU A 338 1.87 17.81 6.66
N LEU A 339 2.44 17.12 5.67
CA LEU A 339 3.05 15.81 5.86
C LEU A 339 4.18 15.85 6.89
N ARG A 340 4.97 16.94 6.91
CA ARG A 340 5.99 17.14 7.94
C ARG A 340 5.38 17.37 9.32
N PHE A 341 4.26 18.08 9.40
CA PHE A 341 3.56 18.30 10.67
C PHE A 341 2.98 17.00 11.23
N GLU A 342 2.27 16.22 10.40
CA GLU A 342 1.73 14.92 10.80
C GLU A 342 2.86 13.97 11.23
N ALA A 343 3.93 13.84 10.43
CA ALA A 343 5.05 12.98 10.76
C ALA A 343 5.67 13.31 12.15
N ASN A 344 5.75 14.59 12.50
CA ASN A 344 6.28 15.03 13.80
C ASN A 344 5.28 14.84 14.95
N ASN A 345 3.99 15.02 14.71
CA ASN A 345 2.95 14.86 15.73
C ASN A 345 2.63 13.40 16.05
N LYS A 346 2.87 12.49 15.11
CA LYS A 346 2.61 11.04 15.27
C LYS A 346 3.84 10.28 15.78
N GLY A 347 4.56 10.86 16.74
CA GLY A 347 5.72 10.24 17.38
C GLY A 347 7.07 10.53 16.70
N GLY A 348 7.08 11.13 15.51
CA GLY A 348 8.30 11.55 14.83
C GLY A 348 9.03 10.43 14.09
N MET A 349 10.07 10.82 13.35
CA MET A 349 11.03 9.91 12.74
C MET A 349 12.44 10.28 13.20
N SER A 350 13.05 9.42 14.02
CA SER A 350 14.40 9.64 14.57
C SER A 350 15.22 8.35 14.53
N GLU A 351 16.53 8.51 14.41
CA GLU A 351 17.47 7.42 14.60
C GLU A 351 17.55 7.02 16.10
N GLY A 352 17.84 5.75 16.37
CA GLY A 352 18.06 5.24 17.72
C GLY A 352 16.80 4.95 18.55
N LYS A 353 15.60 5.23 18.02
CA LYS A 353 14.33 4.91 18.67
C LYS A 353 13.31 4.44 17.65
N TYR A 354 12.69 3.28 17.89
CA TYR A 354 11.56 2.82 17.10
C TYR A 354 10.31 3.67 17.41
N ASN A 355 9.64 4.18 16.39
CA ASN A 355 8.37 4.89 16.56
C ASN A 355 7.24 3.86 16.71
N THR A 356 6.98 3.47 17.95
CA THR A 356 5.81 2.64 18.29
C THR A 356 4.55 3.48 18.17
N CYS A 357 3.49 2.89 17.62
CA CYS A 357 2.19 3.53 17.59
C CYS A 357 1.60 3.65 19.02
N ASN A 358 0.70 4.61 19.23
CA ASN A 358 -0.10 4.70 20.46
C ASN A 358 -1.31 3.75 20.44
N ALA A 359 -1.36 2.82 19.49
CA ALA A 359 -2.44 1.85 19.36
C ALA A 359 -2.03 0.50 19.96
N ASP A 360 -3.03 -0.25 20.41
CA ASP A 360 -2.84 -1.60 20.94
C ASP A 360 -2.55 -2.65 19.84
N TRP A 361 -2.70 -2.31 18.55
CA TRP A 361 -2.68 -3.24 17.43
C TRP A 361 -2.01 -2.63 16.18
N GLY A 362 -1.19 -3.42 15.47
CA GLY A 362 -0.63 -3.05 14.17
C GLY A 362 0.34 -1.88 14.18
N CYS A 363 1.24 -1.79 15.16
CA CYS A 363 2.17 -0.66 15.25
C CYS A 363 3.15 -0.58 14.08
N THR A 364 3.57 -1.72 13.51
CA THR A 364 4.45 -1.70 12.34
C THR A 364 3.76 -1.10 11.12
N ARG A 365 2.47 -1.37 10.90
CA ARG A 365 1.64 -0.72 9.86
C ARG A 365 1.62 0.80 10.04
N TYR A 366 1.35 1.27 11.25
CA TYR A 366 1.30 2.70 11.54
C TYR A 366 2.68 3.37 11.46
N ASN A 367 3.74 2.68 11.87
CA ASN A 367 5.10 3.17 11.70
C ASN A 367 5.41 3.40 10.20
N CYS A 368 5.06 2.45 9.33
CA CYS A 368 5.20 2.60 7.88
C CYS A 368 4.35 3.76 7.32
N ALA A 369 3.15 4.00 7.85
CA ALA A 369 2.34 5.17 7.48
C ALA A 369 3.06 6.51 7.78
N VAL A 370 3.63 6.64 8.98
CA VAL A 370 4.40 7.85 9.36
C VAL A 370 5.70 7.97 8.54
N GLN A 371 6.31 6.84 8.16
CA GLN A 371 7.44 6.86 7.22
C GLN A 371 7.03 7.42 5.85
N MET A 372 5.84 7.06 5.33
CA MET A 372 5.32 7.63 4.08
C MET A 372 5.18 9.15 4.19
N GLU A 373 4.60 9.66 5.27
CA GLU A 373 4.46 11.11 5.51
C GLU A 373 5.83 11.81 5.50
N ALA A 374 6.78 11.28 6.28
CA ALA A 374 8.15 11.79 6.35
C ALA A 374 8.85 11.81 4.99
N LEU A 375 8.79 10.70 4.24
CA LEU A 375 9.49 10.54 2.97
C LEU A 375 8.83 11.35 1.84
N ALA A 376 7.50 11.44 1.82
CA ALA A 376 6.77 12.29 0.90
C ALA A 376 7.09 13.78 1.14
N ALA A 377 7.19 14.21 2.40
CA ALA A 377 7.53 15.59 2.76
C ALA A 377 8.95 16.00 2.34
N VAL A 378 9.95 15.10 2.50
CA VAL A 378 11.36 15.41 2.21
C VAL A 378 11.73 15.23 0.73
N GLY A 379 10.93 14.49 -0.04
CA GLY A 379 11.22 14.17 -1.44
C GLY A 379 12.57 13.46 -1.58
N ASN A 380 13.47 14.01 -2.40
CA ASN A 380 14.78 13.42 -2.68
C ASN A 380 15.89 13.83 -1.69
N ASN A 381 15.58 14.57 -0.62
CA ASN A 381 16.58 15.03 0.33
C ASN A 381 16.95 13.95 1.35
N LYS A 382 17.86 13.05 0.98
CA LYS A 382 18.36 11.97 1.83
C LYS A 382 19.07 12.43 3.11
N ASP A 383 19.48 13.70 3.19
CA ASP A 383 20.22 14.26 4.32
C ASP A 383 19.30 14.84 5.41
N ASP A 384 18.00 15.00 5.12
CA ASP A 384 16.96 15.42 6.07
C ASP A 384 16.86 14.41 7.23
N SER A 385 16.65 14.90 8.45
CA SER A 385 16.52 14.04 9.64
C SER A 385 15.33 13.09 9.54
N LEU A 386 14.23 13.52 8.90
CA LEU A 386 13.07 12.64 8.70
C LEU A 386 13.38 11.49 7.74
N ALA A 387 14.18 11.73 6.70
CA ALA A 387 14.61 10.69 5.75
C ALA A 387 15.52 9.65 6.44
N LYS A 388 16.49 10.13 7.23
CA LYS A 388 17.37 9.27 8.05
C LYS A 388 16.59 8.48 9.10
N GLY A 389 15.65 9.14 9.78
CA GLY A 389 14.76 8.51 10.74
C GLY A 389 13.90 7.41 10.12
N ALA A 390 13.28 7.67 8.96
CA ALA A 390 12.49 6.69 8.23
C ALA A 390 13.33 5.49 7.78
N LYS A 391 14.55 5.74 7.26
CA LYS A 391 15.50 4.67 6.93
C LYS A 391 15.84 3.81 8.16
N TYR A 392 16.07 4.44 9.32
CA TYR A 392 16.29 3.72 10.58
C TYR A 392 15.09 2.86 10.96
N GLN A 393 13.86 3.38 10.84
CA GLN A 393 12.65 2.60 11.13
C GLN A 393 12.53 1.37 10.22
N MET A 394 12.75 1.51 8.91
CA MET A 394 12.68 0.39 7.99
C MET A 394 13.79 -0.64 8.27
N ASN A 395 15.01 -0.19 8.55
CA ASN A 395 16.09 -1.09 8.98
C ASN A 395 15.70 -1.84 10.26
N TYR A 396 15.05 -1.19 11.22
CA TYR A 396 14.51 -1.83 12.42
C TYR A 396 13.48 -2.90 12.07
N ILE A 397 12.50 -2.58 11.23
CA ILE A 397 11.47 -3.52 10.75
C ILE A 397 12.09 -4.73 10.05
N LEU A 398 13.16 -4.52 9.28
CA LEU A 398 13.83 -5.54 8.48
C LEU A 398 14.92 -6.32 9.25
N GLY A 399 15.08 -6.08 10.55
CA GLY A 399 15.87 -6.95 11.43
C GLY A 399 16.97 -6.27 12.25
N ASN A 400 17.27 -4.99 12.01
CA ASN A 400 18.18 -4.21 12.85
C ASN A 400 17.47 -3.71 14.13
N ASN A 401 17.03 -4.66 14.94
CA ASN A 401 16.30 -4.45 16.17
C ASN A 401 16.84 -5.36 17.29
N PRO A 402 16.49 -5.10 18.56
CA PRO A 402 16.96 -5.90 19.69
C PRO A 402 16.60 -7.40 19.63
N TYR A 403 15.66 -7.78 18.77
CA TYR A 403 15.23 -9.16 18.58
C TYR A 403 16.02 -9.87 17.47
N ASN A 404 16.85 -9.16 16.69
CA ASN A 404 17.54 -9.65 15.50
C ASN A 404 16.59 -10.43 14.56
N LYS A 405 15.39 -9.87 14.34
CA LYS A 405 14.30 -10.51 13.60
C LYS A 405 13.64 -9.53 12.65
N SER A 406 13.53 -9.91 11.38
CA SER A 406 12.67 -9.21 10.44
C SER A 406 11.21 -9.42 10.83
N PHE A 407 10.45 -8.32 10.79
CA PHE A 407 8.99 -8.32 10.88
C PHE A 407 8.33 -8.48 9.50
N LEU A 408 9.11 -8.49 8.42
CA LEU A 408 8.71 -8.95 7.11
C LEU A 408 9.13 -10.42 6.94
N THR A 409 8.16 -11.33 6.96
CA THR A 409 8.41 -12.78 6.90
C THR A 409 9.21 -13.15 5.64
N GLY A 410 10.28 -13.93 5.83
CA GLY A 410 11.14 -14.40 4.75
C GLY A 410 12.22 -13.41 4.28
N TYR A 411 12.29 -12.21 4.87
CA TYR A 411 13.38 -11.27 4.62
C TYR A 411 14.52 -11.45 5.63
N GLY A 412 15.77 -11.37 5.16
CA GLY A 412 16.97 -11.60 5.97
C GLY A 412 17.14 -13.07 6.33
N ASN A 413 17.76 -13.36 7.49
CA ASN A 413 18.07 -14.73 7.93
C ASN A 413 17.25 -15.18 9.16
N SER A 414 16.40 -14.30 9.71
CA SER A 414 15.66 -14.52 10.96
C SER A 414 14.36 -13.73 10.95
N TRP A 415 13.22 -14.40 11.12
CA TRP A 415 11.88 -13.82 11.18
C TRP A 415 10.98 -14.67 12.11
N SER A 416 9.77 -14.19 12.42
CA SER A 416 8.80 -14.96 13.20
C SER A 416 8.21 -16.09 12.35
N ALA A 417 8.27 -17.33 12.84
CA ALA A 417 7.58 -18.47 12.23
C ALA A 417 6.15 -18.66 12.81
N LYS A 418 5.76 -17.79 13.75
CA LYS A 418 4.44 -17.77 14.38
C LYS A 418 3.62 -16.68 13.70
N VAL A 419 2.75 -17.10 12.78
CA VAL A 419 1.90 -16.20 11.98
C VAL A 419 0.44 -16.50 12.27
N HIS A 420 -0.34 -15.45 12.50
CA HIS A 420 -1.78 -15.55 12.63
C HIS A 420 -2.43 -15.55 11.24
N HIS A 421 -2.21 -16.60 10.45
CA HIS A 421 -2.66 -16.68 9.05
C HIS A 421 -3.12 -18.10 8.69
N ARG A 422 -4.43 -18.30 8.50
CA ARG A 422 -5.05 -19.63 8.37
C ARG A 422 -4.54 -20.44 7.16
N ALA A 423 -4.32 -19.79 6.01
CA ALA A 423 -3.77 -20.47 4.85
C ALA A 423 -2.30 -20.91 5.03
N ALA A 424 -1.50 -20.10 5.73
CA ALA A 424 -0.09 -20.39 5.97
C ALA A 424 0.12 -21.34 7.17
N ASN A 425 -0.81 -21.31 8.11
CA ASN A 425 -0.81 -22.10 9.32
C ASN A 425 -2.12 -22.90 9.51
N PRO A 426 -2.48 -23.80 8.57
CA PRO A 426 -3.71 -24.58 8.66
C PRO A 426 -3.59 -25.58 9.82
N GLY A 427 -4.32 -25.33 10.91
CA GLY A 427 -4.45 -26.21 12.07
C GLY A 427 -5.71 -27.08 12.03
N ASN A 428 -5.98 -27.80 13.11
CA ASN A 428 -7.20 -28.58 13.32
C ASN A 428 -8.18 -27.81 14.23
N GLY A 429 -8.49 -26.56 13.85
CA GLY A 429 -9.42 -25.72 14.59
C GLY A 429 -8.78 -24.75 15.59
N ASN A 430 -7.45 -24.77 15.80
CA ASN A 430 -6.76 -23.78 16.64
C ASN A 430 -5.42 -23.30 16.05
N PRO A 431 -5.09 -21.98 16.10
CA PRO A 431 -3.76 -21.46 15.76
C PRO A 431 -2.59 -22.14 16.46
N SER A 432 -2.75 -22.62 17.71
CA SER A 432 -1.68 -23.27 18.46
C SER A 432 -1.45 -24.74 18.14
N ASP A 433 -2.31 -25.35 17.31
CA ASP A 433 -2.12 -26.73 16.84
C ASP A 433 -0.77 -26.90 16.12
N ASN A 434 -0.29 -25.80 15.51
CA ASN A 434 0.99 -25.70 14.85
C ASN A 434 1.84 -24.61 15.52
N PRO A 435 2.83 -24.98 16.35
CA PRO A 435 3.73 -24.00 16.98
C PRO A 435 4.64 -23.28 15.97
N THR A 436 4.67 -23.75 14.72
CA THR A 436 5.37 -23.17 13.57
C THR A 436 4.47 -23.30 12.36
N ALA A 437 4.32 -22.21 11.60
CA ALA A 437 3.50 -22.21 10.40
C ALA A 437 3.93 -23.31 9.41
N LYS A 438 2.96 -23.93 8.75
CA LYS A 438 3.22 -24.98 7.76
C LYS A 438 3.97 -24.45 6.54
N TYR A 439 3.65 -23.21 6.14
CA TYR A 439 4.27 -22.54 5.00
C TYR A 439 4.90 -21.22 5.45
N VAL A 440 6.03 -20.86 4.86
CA VAL A 440 6.59 -19.52 5.04
C VAL A 440 5.75 -18.53 4.25
N ASN A 441 5.02 -17.66 4.94
CA ASN A 441 4.23 -16.61 4.28
C ASN A 441 5.12 -15.44 3.85
N TYR A 442 5.87 -15.61 2.77
CA TYR A 442 6.81 -14.61 2.27
C TYR A 442 6.16 -13.24 2.05
N GLY A 443 6.80 -12.20 2.56
CA GLY A 443 6.33 -10.83 2.45
C GLY A 443 5.26 -10.44 3.47
N TYR A 444 4.81 -11.34 4.34
CA TYR A 444 3.83 -11.05 5.39
C TYR A 444 4.41 -10.11 6.45
N LEU A 445 3.87 -8.89 6.55
CA LEU A 445 4.26 -7.90 7.56
C LEU A 445 3.45 -8.11 8.84
N ILE A 446 4.13 -8.45 9.93
CA ILE A 446 3.46 -8.62 11.24
C ILE A 446 3.23 -7.30 11.96
N GLY A 447 2.30 -7.28 12.91
CA GLY A 447 2.01 -6.13 13.77
C GLY A 447 3.23 -5.61 14.54
N GLY A 448 4.11 -6.50 14.99
CA GLY A 448 5.39 -6.15 15.62
C GLY A 448 5.25 -5.66 17.06
N PRO A 449 6.18 -4.83 17.56
CA PRO A 449 6.19 -4.38 18.95
C PRO A 449 4.97 -3.53 19.30
N ASP A 450 4.49 -3.66 20.53
CA ASP A 450 3.42 -2.82 21.07
C ASP A 450 3.91 -1.40 21.43
N ALA A 451 3.03 -0.57 22.00
CA ALA A 451 3.34 0.80 22.42
C ALA A 451 4.48 0.92 23.45
N SER A 452 4.82 -0.16 24.15
CA SER A 452 5.97 -0.21 25.07
C SER A 452 7.29 -0.56 24.38
N GLY A 453 7.23 -0.94 23.09
CA GLY A 453 8.35 -1.49 22.35
C GLY A 453 8.55 -2.99 22.58
N THR A 454 7.59 -3.67 23.21
CA THR A 454 7.67 -5.11 23.49
C THR A 454 7.07 -5.91 22.35
N PHE A 455 7.84 -6.84 21.80
CA PHE A 455 7.37 -7.83 20.83
C PHE A 455 7.36 -9.23 21.45
N ASN A 456 6.20 -9.90 21.39
CA ASN A 456 6.03 -11.28 21.84
C ASN A 456 5.64 -12.17 20.66
N GLU A 457 6.44 -13.22 20.42
CA GLU A 457 6.17 -14.20 19.36
C GLU A 457 5.14 -15.23 19.82
N VAL A 458 3.86 -14.92 19.61
CA VAL A 458 2.74 -15.80 19.97
C VAL A 458 1.70 -15.80 18.85
N THR A 459 1.46 -16.98 18.24
CA THR A 459 0.50 -17.17 17.14
C THR A 459 -0.94 -16.83 17.54
N GLU A 460 -1.33 -17.16 18.77
CA GLU A 460 -2.69 -16.91 19.29
C GLU A 460 -2.95 -15.43 19.58
N SER A 461 -1.89 -14.64 19.77
CA SER A 461 -2.01 -13.20 20.00
C SER A 461 -1.83 -12.49 18.67
N TYR A 462 -2.96 -12.36 17.96
CA TYR A 462 -3.09 -11.60 16.72
C TYR A 462 -2.48 -10.19 16.84
N ARG A 463 -2.51 -9.58 18.04
CA ARG A 463 -1.84 -8.31 18.34
C ARG A 463 -0.45 -8.13 17.74
N TRP A 464 0.42 -9.13 17.86
CA TRP A 464 1.83 -9.02 17.47
C TRP A 464 2.13 -9.70 16.13
N THR A 465 1.36 -10.73 15.78
CA THR A 465 1.68 -11.66 14.68
C THR A 465 0.63 -11.71 13.56
N GLU A 466 -0.43 -10.89 13.66
CA GLU A 466 -1.34 -10.62 12.56
C GLU A 466 -0.71 -9.66 11.54
N GLY A 467 -1.16 -9.79 10.31
CA GLY A 467 -0.84 -8.97 9.15
C GLY A 467 -2.05 -8.98 8.23
N ALA A 468 -2.20 -7.91 7.47
CA ALA A 468 -3.38 -7.66 6.65
C ALA A 468 -3.02 -6.84 5.41
N LEU A 469 -3.96 -6.76 4.45
CA LEU A 469 -3.79 -6.00 3.20
C LEU A 469 -3.34 -4.55 3.44
N ASP A 470 -3.86 -3.90 4.50
CA ASP A 470 -3.52 -2.54 4.87
C ASP A 470 -2.10 -2.41 5.48
N TYR A 471 -1.60 -3.46 6.14
CA TYR A 471 -0.26 -3.49 6.72
C TYR A 471 0.79 -3.44 5.62
N ASN A 472 0.63 -4.34 4.65
CA ASN A 472 1.50 -4.43 3.49
C ASN A 472 1.36 -3.21 2.57
N GLY A 473 0.17 -2.59 2.51
CA GLY A 473 -0.06 -1.35 1.79
C GLY A 473 0.79 -0.20 2.35
N CYS A 474 0.73 0.01 3.66
CA CYS A 474 1.57 1.00 4.35
C CYS A 474 3.07 0.68 4.21
N PHE A 475 3.46 -0.59 4.31
CA PHE A 475 4.85 -1.00 4.10
C PHE A 475 5.35 -0.66 2.70
N ALA A 476 4.55 -0.94 1.67
CA ALA A 476 4.91 -0.64 0.28
C ALA A 476 5.09 0.86 0.04
N LEU A 477 4.25 1.71 0.64
CA LEU A 477 4.39 3.17 0.61
C LEU A 477 5.76 3.64 1.13
N ALA A 478 6.15 3.18 2.32
CA ALA A 478 7.43 3.53 2.92
C ALA A 478 8.62 2.93 2.13
N CYS A 479 8.54 1.64 1.81
CA CYS A 479 9.63 0.89 1.21
C CYS A 479 9.93 1.38 -0.22
N ALA A 480 8.91 1.68 -1.03
CA ALA A 480 9.10 2.24 -2.38
C ALA A 480 9.84 3.59 -2.36
N ALA A 481 9.55 4.45 -1.38
CA ALA A 481 10.27 5.71 -1.21
C ALA A 481 11.73 5.51 -0.80
N LEU A 482 12.01 4.52 0.05
CA LEU A 482 13.38 4.15 0.41
C LEU A 482 14.14 3.50 -0.75
N VAL A 483 13.50 2.71 -1.60
CA VAL A 483 14.08 2.20 -2.86
C VAL A 483 14.48 3.35 -3.79
N ASN A 484 13.63 4.38 -3.87
CA ASN A 484 13.92 5.56 -4.67
C ASN A 484 15.13 6.34 -4.11
N LEU A 485 15.18 6.58 -2.79
CA LEU A 485 16.23 7.36 -2.13
C LEU A 485 17.58 6.65 -1.95
N TYR A 486 17.53 5.37 -1.57
CA TYR A 486 18.68 4.59 -1.09
C TYR A 486 18.88 3.28 -1.85
N GLY A 487 17.84 2.78 -2.53
CA GLY A 487 17.88 1.50 -3.22
C GLY A 487 18.85 1.47 -4.40
N THR A 488 19.48 0.32 -4.58
CA THR A 488 20.26 -0.02 -5.77
C THR A 488 19.39 -0.79 -6.76
N GLN A 489 19.84 -0.89 -8.01
CA GLN A 489 19.23 -1.80 -8.99
C GLN A 489 19.41 -3.23 -8.47
N GLY A 490 18.31 -3.91 -8.20
CA GLY A 490 18.31 -5.28 -7.69
C GLY A 490 17.54 -6.21 -8.62
N ASP A 491 17.80 -7.51 -8.52
CA ASP A 491 16.98 -8.56 -9.16
C ASP A 491 15.68 -8.85 -8.37
N GLY A 492 15.33 -7.97 -7.42
CA GLY A 492 14.16 -8.08 -6.56
C GLY A 492 14.29 -9.19 -5.54
N ALA A 493 13.24 -10.02 -5.43
CA ALA A 493 13.22 -11.18 -4.54
C ALA A 493 13.68 -12.47 -5.25
N ALA A 494 14.32 -12.39 -6.42
CA ALA A 494 14.60 -13.55 -7.27
C ALA A 494 15.44 -14.64 -6.57
N SER A 495 16.44 -14.26 -5.76
CA SER A 495 17.25 -15.22 -5.00
C SER A 495 16.42 -16.05 -4.00
N ILE A 496 15.51 -15.38 -3.28
CA ILE A 496 14.58 -16.02 -2.35
C ILE A 496 13.58 -16.89 -3.14
N VAL A 497 12.97 -16.33 -4.18
CA VAL A 497 11.95 -17.01 -4.99
C VAL A 497 12.48 -18.28 -5.65
N ASN A 498 13.72 -18.24 -6.15
CA ASN A 498 14.35 -19.38 -6.83
C ASN A 498 14.80 -20.48 -5.85
N SER A 499 14.98 -20.18 -4.57
CA SER A 499 15.48 -21.13 -3.57
C SER A 499 14.38 -21.74 -2.70
N ALA A 500 13.28 -21.02 -2.47
CA ALA A 500 12.19 -21.46 -1.60
C ALA A 500 11.19 -22.39 -2.31
N SER A 501 10.67 -23.37 -1.56
CA SER A 501 9.70 -24.37 -2.06
C SER A 501 8.29 -23.81 -2.28
N GLU A 502 8.00 -22.69 -1.65
CA GLU A 502 6.72 -22.01 -1.63
C GLU A 502 6.35 -21.36 -2.97
N PHE A 503 7.33 -21.20 -3.88
CA PHE A 503 7.14 -20.57 -5.17
C PHE A 503 7.17 -21.57 -6.33
N LYS A 504 6.29 -21.34 -7.30
CA LYS A 504 6.31 -22.06 -8.57
C LYS A 504 7.51 -21.57 -9.38
N LYS A 505 8.34 -22.52 -9.82
CA LYS A 505 9.54 -22.22 -10.61
C LYS A 505 9.16 -21.60 -11.96
N ASN A 506 9.92 -20.59 -12.38
CA ASN A 506 9.74 -19.87 -13.64
C ASN A 506 8.36 -19.21 -13.79
N TYR A 507 7.68 -18.92 -12.69
CA TYR A 507 6.44 -18.16 -12.74
C TYR A 507 6.69 -16.77 -13.33
N SER A 508 5.82 -16.34 -14.24
CA SER A 508 5.85 -15.01 -14.84
C SER A 508 4.50 -14.37 -14.62
N PHE A 509 4.50 -13.15 -14.07
CA PHE A 509 3.29 -12.36 -13.82
C PHE A 509 2.59 -11.86 -15.10
N GLY A 510 3.01 -12.35 -16.28
CA GLY A 510 2.37 -12.01 -17.55
C GLY A 510 2.56 -10.54 -17.91
N GLY A 511 3.82 -10.12 -18.05
CA GLY A 511 4.25 -8.82 -18.59
C GLY A 511 4.88 -8.94 -19.96
N GLY A 512 4.39 -9.86 -20.80
CA GLY A 512 4.81 -10.04 -22.20
C GLY A 512 4.43 -8.87 -23.10
N SER A 513 4.74 -7.66 -22.70
CA SER A 513 5.01 -6.56 -23.59
C SER A 513 6.45 -6.15 -23.36
N SER A 514 7.27 -6.39 -24.37
CA SER A 514 8.35 -5.47 -24.73
C SER A 514 7.79 -4.07 -25.02
N THR A 515 7.11 -3.45 -24.06
CA THR A 515 7.00 -2.00 -24.03
C THR A 515 8.35 -1.54 -23.49
N PRO A 516 9.13 -0.76 -24.28
CA PRO A 516 10.25 -0.01 -23.72
C PRO A 516 9.75 0.72 -22.47
N ASP A 517 10.65 1.05 -21.53
CA ASP A 517 10.44 2.09 -20.52
C ASP A 517 9.41 3.10 -21.01
N PRO A 518 8.41 3.54 -20.21
CA PRO A 518 7.57 4.67 -20.62
C PRO A 518 8.53 5.76 -21.06
N LYS A 519 8.61 5.98 -22.39
CA LYS A 519 9.75 6.68 -22.96
C LYS A 519 9.69 8.07 -22.35
N PRO A 520 10.72 8.47 -21.59
CA PRO A 520 10.57 9.64 -20.75
C PRO A 520 10.29 10.85 -21.64
N THR A 521 9.32 11.66 -21.23
CA THR A 521 8.84 12.83 -22.00
C THR A 521 9.96 13.86 -22.24
N TYR A 522 11.02 13.79 -21.43
CA TYR A 522 12.25 14.58 -21.53
C TYR A 522 13.44 13.74 -21.04
N PRO A 523 14.68 14.09 -21.41
CA PRO A 523 15.84 13.30 -21.00
C PRO A 523 16.01 13.33 -19.48
N VAL A 524 16.07 12.16 -18.86
CA VAL A 524 16.37 12.01 -17.42
C VAL A 524 17.87 11.76 -17.31
N ALA A 525 18.59 12.74 -16.79
CA ALA A 525 20.04 12.71 -16.72
C ALA A 525 20.54 12.22 -15.36
N THR A 526 21.56 11.36 -15.38
CA THR A 526 22.39 11.02 -14.23
C THR A 526 23.79 11.60 -14.43
N SER A 527 24.46 11.93 -13.32
CA SER A 527 25.82 12.46 -13.34
C SER A 527 26.74 11.62 -12.46
N SER A 528 27.94 11.32 -12.92
CA SER A 528 29.03 10.81 -12.11
C SER A 528 30.24 11.73 -12.19
N VAL A 529 30.94 11.86 -11.07
CA VAL A 529 32.17 12.66 -10.94
C VAL A 529 33.28 11.76 -10.44
N GLN A 530 34.38 11.68 -11.20
CA GLN A 530 35.59 10.96 -10.80
C GLN A 530 36.78 11.91 -10.97
N GLY A 531 37.33 12.37 -9.85
CA GLY A 531 38.30 13.48 -9.84
C GLY A 531 37.71 14.73 -10.48
N ASN A 532 38.39 15.27 -11.50
CA ASN A 532 37.92 16.42 -12.28
C ASN A 532 37.17 16.05 -13.57
N THR A 533 36.68 14.80 -13.66
CA THR A 533 35.94 14.30 -14.82
C THR A 533 34.46 14.19 -14.48
N LEU A 534 33.62 14.87 -15.28
CA LEU A 534 32.17 14.76 -15.25
C LEU A 534 31.73 13.84 -16.38
N THR A 535 30.95 12.81 -16.05
CA THR A 535 30.20 12.02 -17.03
C THR A 535 28.71 12.18 -16.78
N LEU A 536 27.97 12.50 -17.83
CA LEU A 536 26.51 12.53 -17.85
C LEU A 536 26.02 11.40 -18.72
N ASN A 537 24.98 10.69 -18.27
CA ASN A 537 24.20 9.76 -19.09
C ASN A 537 22.74 10.16 -19.01
N TRP A 538 21.96 9.93 -20.07
CA TRP A 538 20.53 10.24 -20.04
C TRP A 538 19.70 9.25 -20.84
N SER A 539 18.42 9.20 -20.47
CA SER A 539 17.43 8.40 -21.19
C SER A 539 17.08 9.00 -22.57
N ALA A 540 16.76 8.12 -23.52
CA ALA A 540 16.28 8.52 -24.83
C ALA A 540 14.84 9.04 -24.75
N VAL A 541 14.50 10.01 -25.61
CA VAL A 541 13.16 10.59 -25.74
C VAL A 541 12.62 10.29 -27.13
N GLU A 542 11.34 9.93 -27.21
CA GLU A 542 10.68 9.65 -28.48
C GLU A 542 10.62 10.89 -29.39
N GLY A 543 10.93 10.70 -30.68
CA GLY A 543 10.97 11.80 -31.64
C GLY A 543 12.15 12.77 -31.49
N ALA A 544 13.08 12.51 -30.55
CA ALA A 544 14.26 13.34 -30.37
C ALA A 544 15.27 13.15 -31.52
N GLN A 545 15.54 14.25 -32.23
CA GLN A 545 16.51 14.32 -33.32
C GLN A 545 17.94 14.51 -32.80
N LYS A 546 18.09 15.21 -31.67
CA LYS A 546 19.34 15.63 -31.03
C LYS A 546 19.14 15.83 -29.53
N TYR A 547 20.22 15.77 -28.77
CA TYR A 547 20.29 16.15 -27.36
C TYR A 547 21.28 17.29 -27.17
N CYS A 548 21.09 18.08 -26.11
CA CYS A 548 22.07 19.06 -25.65
C CYS A 548 22.29 18.99 -24.15
N VAL A 549 23.51 19.26 -23.73
CA VAL A 549 23.85 19.57 -22.33
C VAL A 549 23.90 21.09 -22.23
N ALA A 550 23.14 21.68 -21.32
CA ALA A 550 23.18 23.10 -21.04
C ALA A 550 23.54 23.37 -19.58
N TYR A 551 24.22 24.48 -19.33
CA TYR A 551 24.57 24.95 -17.99
C TYR A 551 23.97 26.33 -17.75
N TYR A 552 23.62 26.62 -16.51
CA TYR A 552 23.08 27.90 -16.11
C TYR A 552 24.20 28.85 -15.68
N SER A 553 24.29 30.02 -16.29
CA SER A 553 25.30 31.04 -15.96
C SER A 553 24.80 32.44 -16.31
N ALA A 554 25.02 33.40 -15.40
CA ALA A 554 24.64 34.81 -15.55
C ALA A 554 23.15 34.99 -15.94
N GLY A 555 22.25 34.27 -15.26
CA GLY A 555 20.81 34.37 -15.46
C GLY A 555 20.27 33.69 -16.72
N LYS A 556 21.11 32.96 -17.47
CA LYS A 556 20.72 32.35 -18.75
C LYS A 556 21.24 30.92 -18.87
N TRP A 557 20.48 30.10 -19.59
CA TRP A 557 20.91 28.77 -20.02
C TRP A 557 21.84 28.90 -21.24
N ARG A 558 22.96 28.17 -21.21
CA ARG A 558 23.95 28.14 -22.29
C ARG A 558 24.24 26.70 -22.67
N ILE A 559 24.20 26.40 -23.97
CA ILE A 559 24.53 25.06 -24.47
C ILE A 559 26.04 24.84 -24.31
N LEU A 560 26.39 23.74 -23.66
CA LEU A 560 27.76 23.26 -23.50
C LEU A 560 28.16 22.30 -24.62
N ALA A 561 27.27 21.37 -24.97
CA ALA A 561 27.48 20.36 -26.00
C ALA A 561 26.15 19.94 -26.61
N GLN A 562 26.18 19.42 -27.84
CA GLN A 562 25.01 18.86 -28.51
C GLN A 562 25.43 17.68 -29.41
N GLY A 563 24.55 16.69 -29.58
CA GLY A 563 24.82 15.53 -30.40
C GLY A 563 23.69 14.52 -30.41
N ASN A 564 23.91 13.40 -31.08
CA ASN A 564 22.95 12.30 -31.20
C ASN A 564 23.34 11.10 -30.31
N VAL A 565 24.04 11.37 -29.22
CA VAL A 565 24.47 10.39 -28.23
C VAL A 565 23.68 10.58 -26.94
N LEU A 566 23.69 9.56 -26.07
CA LEU A 566 23.02 9.56 -24.76
C LEU A 566 23.99 9.77 -23.59
N THR A 567 25.20 10.25 -23.90
CA THR A 567 26.26 10.43 -22.92
C THR A 567 27.12 11.64 -23.26
N TYR A 568 27.69 12.26 -22.23
CA TYR A 568 28.64 13.36 -22.36
C TYR A 568 29.69 13.26 -21.25
N THR A 569 30.96 13.17 -21.65
CA THR A 569 32.08 13.20 -20.72
C THR A 569 32.94 14.44 -20.94
N ARG A 570 33.26 15.14 -19.85
CA ARG A 570 34.19 16.26 -19.85
C ARG A 570 35.25 16.03 -18.77
N THR A 571 36.50 15.94 -19.19
CA THR A 571 37.66 15.90 -18.28
C THR A 571 38.14 17.31 -17.94
N LYS A 572 38.90 17.46 -16.85
CA LYS A 572 39.50 18.76 -16.44
C LYS A 572 38.46 19.84 -16.19
N VAL A 573 37.30 19.47 -15.62
CA VAL A 573 36.28 20.42 -15.17
C VAL A 573 36.83 21.16 -13.95
N PRO A 574 36.82 22.51 -13.93
CA PRO A 574 37.26 23.26 -12.76
C PRO A 574 36.43 22.93 -11.52
N ALA A 575 37.05 22.98 -10.34
CA ALA A 575 36.33 22.81 -9.09
C ALA A 575 35.23 23.88 -8.94
N GLY A 576 34.05 23.45 -8.50
CA GLY A 576 32.88 24.32 -8.40
C GLY A 576 31.57 23.56 -8.52
N THR A 577 30.47 24.28 -8.30
CA THR A 577 29.11 23.76 -8.38
C THR A 577 28.42 24.30 -9.62
N TYR A 578 27.91 23.39 -10.45
CA TYR A 578 27.32 23.70 -11.76
C TYR A 578 25.87 23.24 -11.80
N LYS A 579 24.96 24.14 -12.20
CA LYS A 579 23.57 23.79 -12.50
C LYS A 579 23.46 23.43 -13.98
N LEU A 580 23.05 22.20 -14.26
CA LEU A 580 23.02 21.58 -15.59
C LEU A 580 21.61 21.10 -15.94
N VAL A 581 21.34 20.93 -17.22
CA VAL A 581 20.13 20.27 -17.74
C VAL A 581 20.46 19.56 -19.06
N VAL A 582 19.77 18.47 -19.35
CA VAL A 582 19.81 17.82 -20.66
C VAL A 582 18.49 18.08 -21.39
N GLY A 583 18.58 18.62 -22.60
CA GLY A 583 17.42 18.91 -23.45
C GLY A 583 17.35 17.98 -24.66
N ALA A 584 16.13 17.72 -25.15
CA ALA A 584 15.89 17.01 -26.40
C ALA A 584 15.39 17.97 -27.49
N LYS A 585 15.75 17.71 -28.75
CA LYS A 585 15.26 18.44 -29.91
C LYS A 585 14.18 17.62 -30.63
N ILE A 586 12.94 18.07 -30.59
CA ILE A 586 11.78 17.36 -31.14
C ILE A 586 11.12 18.27 -32.18
N ASN A 587 10.79 17.74 -33.36
CA ASN A 587 10.18 18.49 -34.46
C ASN A 587 10.92 19.79 -34.82
N GLY A 588 12.26 19.76 -34.80
CA GLY A 588 13.10 20.92 -35.13
C GLY A 588 13.31 21.94 -34.00
N ASN A 589 12.65 21.78 -32.85
CA ASN A 589 12.71 22.72 -31.72
C ASN A 589 13.32 22.07 -30.47
N TRP A 590 14.07 22.85 -29.69
CA TRP A 590 14.53 22.40 -28.37
C TRP A 590 13.36 22.43 -27.39
N ASP A 591 13.12 21.31 -26.72
CA ASP A 591 12.13 21.25 -25.65
C ASP A 591 12.65 22.03 -24.43
N ILE A 592 12.04 23.19 -24.21
CA ILE A 592 12.31 24.10 -23.08
C ILE A 592 11.25 24.01 -21.99
N SER A 593 10.26 23.12 -22.12
CA SER A 593 9.22 22.94 -21.10
C SER A 593 9.86 22.59 -19.76
N ASN A 594 9.42 23.17 -18.66
CA ASN A 594 9.87 22.79 -17.32
C ASN A 594 11.41 22.77 -17.14
N ILE A 595 12.18 23.56 -17.90
CA ILE A 595 13.65 23.47 -17.92
C ILE A 595 14.30 23.69 -16.54
N ASN A 596 13.65 24.49 -15.69
CA ASN A 596 14.14 24.78 -14.34
C ASN A 596 13.91 23.63 -13.36
N SER A 597 12.83 22.85 -13.50
CA SER A 597 12.56 21.67 -12.65
C SER A 597 13.29 20.42 -13.12
N ARG A 598 13.73 20.39 -14.40
CA ARG A 598 14.60 19.33 -14.95
C ARG A 598 16.09 19.53 -14.64
N ALA A 599 16.45 20.69 -14.10
CA ALA A 599 17.84 21.02 -13.83
C ALA A 599 18.37 20.26 -12.61
N PHE A 600 19.61 19.82 -12.68
CA PHE A 600 20.32 19.17 -11.58
C PHE A 600 21.64 19.87 -11.31
N THR A 601 22.19 19.67 -10.11
CA THR A 601 23.42 20.32 -9.67
C THR A 601 24.54 19.29 -9.56
N VAL A 602 25.71 19.61 -10.11
CA VAL A 602 26.92 18.79 -10.01
C VAL A 602 27.99 19.60 -9.30
N THR A 603 28.62 19.00 -8.29
CA THR A 603 29.78 19.60 -7.59
C THR A 603 31.04 18.84 -7.95
N ILE A 604 32.05 19.57 -8.45
CA ILE A 604 33.40 19.07 -8.70
C ILE A 604 34.29 19.54 -7.57
N ASN A 605 34.86 18.58 -6.82
CA ASN A 605 35.78 18.86 -5.72
C ASN A 605 37.20 19.05 -6.25
N LYS A 606 38.03 19.77 -5.48
CA LYS A 606 39.45 20.01 -5.81
C LYS A 606 40.28 18.74 -5.75
#